data_AF-A0A9N9PKN3-F1
#
_entry.id   AF-A0A9N9PKN3-F1
#
_cell.length_a   1.000
_cell.length_b   1.000
_cell.length_c   1.000
_cell.angle_alpha   90.00
_cell.angle_beta   90.00
_cell.angle_gamma   90.00
#
_symmetry.space_group_name_H-M   'P 1'
#
loop_
_entity.id
_entity.type
_entity.pdbx_description
1 polymer ?
#
loop_
_entity_poly.entity_id
_entity_poly.type
_entity_poly.pdbx_seq_one_letter_code
_entity_poly.pdbx_strand_id
1 'polypeptide(L)'
;DMLKTKTLSIYEQLKNSGMEFLTTFEASNSWTISGESESADKAAIESRQCHFQELLNNCHPDNILNADETGLYFCLGLNKKLASKSDTAKGYKKDKSRLTILLCYNASETQKFKPFLIDKSAYP
;
A
#
# COMPACT_ATOMS: atom_id res chain seq x y z
N ASP A 1 -4.35 -17.54 -4.80
CA ASP A 1 -3.78 -16.76 -3.69
C ASP A 1 -4.75 -15.63 -3.35
N MET A 2 -5.34 -15.66 -2.16
CA MET A 2 -6.41 -14.74 -1.75
C MET A 2 -5.97 -13.27 -1.81
N LEU A 3 -4.69 -13.00 -1.52
CA LEU A 3 -4.13 -11.64 -1.56
C LEU A 3 -4.05 -11.14 -3.00
N LYS A 4 -3.55 -11.97 -3.92
CA LYS A 4 -3.50 -11.65 -5.35
C LYS A 4 -4.89 -11.33 -5.91
N THR A 5 -5.90 -12.11 -5.52
CA THR A 5 -7.29 -11.86 -5.93
C THR A 5 -7.81 -10.52 -5.39
N LYS A 6 -7.54 -10.19 -4.12
CA LYS A 6 -7.93 -8.89 -3.53
C LYS A 6 -7.22 -7.71 -4.21
N THR A 7 -5.92 -7.82 -4.47
CA THR A 7 -5.16 -6.75 -5.14
C THR A 7 -5.65 -6.49 -6.57
N LEU A 8 -5.97 -7.55 -7.33
CA LEU A 8 -6.54 -7.41 -8.67
C LEU A 8 -7.94 -6.78 -8.63
N SER A 9 -8.78 -7.15 -7.65
CA SER A 9 -10.10 -6.55 -7.47
C SER A 9 -10.02 -5.04 -7.20
N ILE A 10 -9.10 -4.62 -6.34
CA ILE A 10 -8.88 -3.19 -6.02
C ILE A 10 -8.36 -2.44 -7.25
N TYR A 11 -7.45 -3.04 -8.02
CA TYR A 11 -6.94 -2.45 -9.25
C TYR A 11 -8.07 -2.20 -10.28
N GLU A 12 -8.96 -3.17 -10.50
CA GLU A 12 -10.09 -3.00 -11.41
C GLU A 12 -11.09 -1.94 -10.92
N GLN A 13 -11.34 -1.86 -9.60
CA GLN A 13 -12.18 -0.80 -9.01
C GLN A 13 -11.59 0.60 -9.25
N LEU A 14 -10.28 0.76 -9.03
CA LEU A 14 -9.60 2.04 -9.24
C LEU A 14 -9.58 2.44 -10.72
N LYS A 15 -9.37 1.50 -11.63
CA LYS A 15 -9.45 1.71 -13.08
C LYS A 15 -10.86 2.18 -13.50
N ASN A 16 -11.91 1.55 -12.97
CA ASN A 16 -13.29 1.92 -13.27
C ASN A 16 -13.71 3.27 -12.69
N SER A 17 -12.98 3.80 -11.69
CA SER A 17 -13.20 5.13 -11.13
C SER A 17 -12.63 6.28 -11.99
N GLY A 18 -12.08 5.99 -13.17
CA GLY A 18 -11.58 6.99 -14.12
C GLY A 18 -10.14 7.45 -13.88
N MET A 19 -9.41 6.75 -13.01
CA MET A 19 -7.98 6.98 -12.79
C MET A 19 -7.18 6.41 -13.97
N GLU A 20 -6.45 7.25 -14.71
CA GLU A 20 -5.55 6.80 -15.77
C GLU A 20 -4.32 6.08 -15.19
N PHE A 21 -4.22 4.77 -15.42
CA PHE A 21 -3.04 3.97 -15.10
C PHE A 21 -2.26 3.61 -16.36
N LEU A 22 -0.93 3.66 -16.30
CA LEU A 22 -0.06 3.08 -17.32
C LEU A 22 -0.27 1.56 -17.34
N THR A 23 -0.63 1.03 -18.51
CA THR A 23 -1.12 -0.34 -18.64
C THR A 23 -0.07 -1.37 -18.23
N THR A 24 -0.50 -2.30 -17.36
CA THR A 24 0.08 -3.57 -16.88
C THR A 24 0.61 -3.56 -15.43
N PHE A 25 -0.31 -3.82 -14.49
CA PHE A 25 0.01 -4.21 -13.12
C PHE A 25 0.18 -5.74 -13.05
N GLU A 26 1.37 -6.22 -12.66
CA GLU A 26 1.61 -7.63 -12.34
C GLU A 26 1.88 -7.77 -10.83
N ALA A 27 1.02 -8.52 -10.12
CA ALA A 27 1.22 -8.85 -8.71
C ALA A 27 2.33 -9.92 -8.57
N SER A 28 3.43 -9.59 -7.89
CA SER A 28 4.56 -10.51 -7.62
C SER A 28 4.47 -11.14 -6.22
N ASN A 29 4.74 -12.46 -6.12
CA ASN A 29 4.55 -13.28 -4.91
C ASN A 29 5.78 -13.34 -3.97
N SER A 30 6.38 -12.20 -3.61
CA SER A 30 7.53 -12.20 -2.68
C SER A 30 7.10 -11.74 -1.28
N TRP A 31 6.82 -12.67 -0.37
CA TRP A 31 6.60 -12.37 1.05
C TRP A 31 7.62 -13.16 1.90
N THR A 32 8.41 -12.43 2.70
CA THR A 32 9.25 -13.01 3.75
C THR A 32 8.54 -12.71 5.07
N ILE A 33 8.01 -13.75 5.72
CA ILE A 33 7.45 -13.62 7.07
C ILE A 33 8.64 -13.62 8.03
N SER A 34 8.89 -12.48 8.67
CA SER A 34 9.87 -12.36 9.75
C SER A 34 9.11 -11.96 11.01
N GLY A 35 9.11 -12.87 11.99
CA GLY A 35 8.59 -12.65 13.33
C GLY A 35 9.22 -13.70 14.24
N GLU A 36 9.81 -13.25 15.35
CA GLU A 36 10.30 -14.15 16.39
C GLU A 36 9.11 -14.96 16.92
N SER A 37 9.21 -16.28 16.81
CA SER A 37 8.17 -17.23 17.24
C SER A 37 8.19 -17.37 18.76
N GLU A 38 7.97 -16.27 19.48
CA GLU A 38 7.63 -16.34 20.90
C GLU A 38 6.12 -16.58 20.98
N SER A 39 5.73 -17.65 21.66
CA SER A 39 4.37 -18.19 21.70
C SER A 39 3.35 -17.15 22.18
N ALA A 40 2.73 -16.44 21.25
CA ALA A 40 1.67 -15.50 21.56
C ALA A 40 0.47 -16.25 22.17
N ASP A 41 0.02 -15.79 23.34
CA ASP A 41 -1.15 -16.35 24.00
C ASP A 41 -2.40 -16.09 23.15
N LYS A 42 -2.89 -17.16 22.52
CA LYS A 42 -4.05 -17.11 21.62
C LYS A 42 -5.30 -16.65 22.36
N ALA A 43 -5.49 -17.07 23.62
CA ALA A 43 -6.65 -16.69 24.40
C ALA A 43 -6.63 -15.19 24.73
N ALA A 44 -5.45 -14.64 25.05
CA ALA A 44 -5.28 -13.20 25.26
C ALA A 44 -5.53 -12.39 23.97
N ILE A 45 -5.11 -12.90 22.80
CA ILE A 45 -5.38 -12.26 21.50
C ILE A 45 -6.89 -12.26 21.20
N GLU A 46 -7.56 -13.40 21.35
CA GLU A 46 -9.00 -13.54 21.10
C GLU A 46 -9.82 -12.61 22.01
N SER A 47 -9.48 -12.55 23.30
CA SER A 47 -10.12 -11.63 24.25
C SER A 47 -9.94 -10.16 23.84
N ARG A 48 -8.73 -9.76 23.41
CA ARG A 48 -8.47 -8.40 22.93
C ARG A 48 -9.22 -8.08 21.64
N GLN A 49 -9.32 -9.04 20.72
CA GLN A 49 -10.09 -8.86 19.48
C GLN A 49 -11.59 -8.66 19.78
N CYS A 50 -12.16 -9.45 20.70
CA CYS A 50 -13.54 -9.29 21.12
C CYS A 50 -13.77 -7.90 21.73
N HIS A 51 -12.93 -7.48 22.66
CA HIS A 51 -13.03 -6.15 23.26
C HIS A 51 -12.87 -5.01 22.23
N PHE A 52 -11.95 -5.17 21.28
CA PHE A 52 -11.77 -4.20 20.21
C PHE A 52 -12.99 -4.10 19.29
N GLN A 53 -13.62 -5.23 18.95
CA GLN A 53 -14.87 -5.23 18.17
C GLN A 53 -16.02 -4.54 18.92
N GLU A 54 -16.13 -4.74 20.24
CA GLU A 54 -17.10 -4.01 21.07
C GLU A 54 -16.87 -2.50 21.02
N LEU A 55 -15.61 -2.06 21.12
CA LEU A 55 -15.25 -0.64 20.98
C LEU A 55 -15.62 -0.09 19.59
N LEU A 56 -15.33 -0.83 18.52
CA LEU A 56 -15.68 -0.43 17.15
C LEU A 56 -17.19 -0.35 16.94
N ASN A 57 -17.97 -1.26 17.52
CA ASN A 57 -19.44 -1.25 17.43
C ASN A 57 -20.07 -0.01 18.09
N ASN A 58 -19.39 0.59 19.06
CA ASN A 58 -19.83 1.82 19.72
C ASN A 58 -19.39 3.09 18.96
N CYS A 59 -18.58 2.96 17.91
CA CYS A 59 -18.09 4.06 17.10
C CYS A 59 -18.93 4.20 15.82
N HIS A 60 -19.32 5.45 15.50
CA HIS A 60 -19.90 5.72 14.19
C HIS A 60 -18.87 5.43 13.09
N PRO A 61 -19.22 4.75 11.98
CA PRO A 61 -18.25 4.38 10.94
C PRO A 61 -17.55 5.57 10.27
N ASP A 62 -18.13 6.78 10.32
CA ASP A 62 -17.44 8.00 9.86
C ASP A 62 -16.24 8.38 10.75
N ASN A 63 -16.24 7.94 12.01
CA ASN A 63 -15.17 8.21 12.99
C ASN A 63 -14.10 7.11 13.00
N ILE A 64 -14.31 6.02 12.26
CA ILE A 64 -13.33 4.94 12.11
C ILE A 64 -12.49 5.28 10.88
N LEU A 65 -11.22 5.58 11.09
CA LEU A 65 -10.29 5.98 10.03
C LEU A 65 -9.26 4.88 9.79
N ASN A 66 -9.11 4.48 8.53
CA ASN A 66 -7.96 3.71 8.08
C ASN A 66 -6.91 4.68 7.52
N ALA A 67 -5.65 4.50 7.91
CA ALA A 67 -4.55 5.28 7.38
C ALA A 67 -3.37 4.36 7.08
N ASP A 68 -2.75 4.55 5.91
CA ASP A 68 -1.60 3.74 5.48
C ASP A 68 -0.57 4.59 4.73
N GLU A 69 0.71 4.26 4.93
CA GLU A 69 1.84 4.95 4.30
C GLU A 69 2.21 4.27 2.98
N THR A 70 2.29 5.05 1.90
CA THR A 70 2.74 4.55 0.60
C THR A 70 3.88 5.37 0.04
N GLY A 71 4.84 4.69 -0.59
CA GLY A 71 5.99 5.30 -1.25
C GLY A 71 5.71 5.56 -2.72
N LEU A 72 5.59 6.83 -3.10
CA LEU A 72 5.44 7.28 -4.49
C LEU A 72 6.81 7.50 -5.13
N TYR A 73 7.19 6.62 -6.06
CA TYR A 73 8.46 6.69 -6.79
C TYR A 73 8.32 7.51 -8.08
N PHE A 74 8.58 8.81 -8.01
CA PHE A 74 8.40 9.73 -9.15
C PHE A 74 9.57 9.73 -10.14
N CYS A 75 10.80 9.43 -9.68
CA CYS A 75 11.98 9.30 -10.57
C CYS A 75 12.20 7.88 -11.11
N LEU A 76 11.40 6.90 -10.67
CA LEU A 76 11.64 5.51 -11.02
C LEU A 76 11.15 5.23 -12.44
N GLY A 77 12.09 5.28 -13.39
CA GLY A 77 11.83 4.89 -14.78
C GLY A 77 11.40 3.43 -14.93
N LEU A 78 10.69 3.13 -16.01
CA LEU A 78 10.19 1.78 -16.33
C LEU A 78 11.31 0.74 -16.29
N ASN A 79 10.95 -0.46 -15.81
CA ASN A 79 11.88 -1.60 -15.74
C ASN A 79 12.33 -2.09 -17.12
N LYS A 80 11.52 -1.83 -18.16
CA LYS A 80 11.77 -2.20 -19.54
C LYS A 80 11.78 -0.92 -20.38
N LYS A 81 12.86 -0.70 -21.12
CA LYS A 81 12.93 0.33 -22.16
C LYS A 81 12.79 -0.37 -23.51
N LEU A 82 12.05 0.22 -24.44
CA LEU A 82 12.05 -0.23 -25.82
C LEU A 82 13.42 0.11 -26.41
N ALA A 83 14.29 -0.89 -26.52
CA ALA A 83 15.62 -0.73 -27.09
C ALA A 83 15.61 -1.14 -28.56
N SER A 84 16.18 -0.31 -29.41
CA SER A 84 16.42 -0.64 -30.82
C SER A 84 17.63 -1.56 -30.94
N LYS A 85 17.73 -2.35 -32.03
CA LYS A 85 18.87 -3.27 -32.25
C LYS A 85 20.24 -2.57 -32.30
N SER A 86 20.26 -1.26 -32.57
CA SER A 86 21.46 -0.41 -32.55
C SER A 86 21.80 0.17 -31.17
N ASP A 87 20.91 0.06 -30.19
CA ASP A 87 21.10 0.69 -28.89
C ASP A 87 22.04 -0.16 -28.02
N THR A 88 23.17 0.43 -27.64
CA THR A 88 24.06 -0.17 -26.64
C THR A 88 23.48 0.10 -25.26
N ALA A 89 22.82 -0.90 -24.67
CA ALA A 89 22.25 -0.80 -23.33
C ALA A 89 23.35 -0.72 -22.26
N LYS A 90 23.80 0.50 -21.95
CA LYS A 90 24.65 0.74 -20.77
C LYS A 90 23.82 0.59 -19.50
N GLY A 91 24.32 -0.15 -18.52
CA GLY A 91 23.65 -0.32 -17.24
C GLY A 91 23.41 1.04 -16.57
N TYR A 92 22.15 1.37 -16.31
CA TYR A 92 21.77 2.60 -15.62
C TYR A 92 21.27 2.26 -14.21
N LYS A 93 21.86 2.90 -13.19
CA LYS A 93 21.37 2.82 -11.81
C LYS A 93 20.04 3.56 -11.71
N LYS A 94 18.96 2.83 -11.42
CA LYS A 94 17.63 3.42 -11.27
C LYS A 94 17.63 4.41 -10.11
N ASP A 95 17.10 5.60 -10.38
CA ASP A 95 16.77 6.54 -9.32
C ASP A 95 15.52 6.02 -8.58
N LYS A 96 15.69 5.72 -7.30
CA LYS A 96 14.63 5.24 -6.41
C LYS A 96 14.14 6.35 -5.47
N SER A 97 14.34 7.61 -5.83
CA SER A 97 13.77 8.75 -5.12
C SER A 97 12.27 8.56 -5.00
N ARG A 98 11.79 8.62 -3.76
CA ARG A 98 10.39 8.41 -3.39
C ARG A 98 9.92 9.51 -2.45
N LEU A 99 8.67 9.90 -2.60
CA LEU A 99 7.92 10.65 -1.60
C LEU A 99 7.12 9.66 -0.78
N THR A 100 7.11 9.79 0.54
CA THR A 100 6.21 9.00 1.38
C THR A 100 4.94 9.82 1.58
N ILE A 101 3.78 9.24 1.29
CA ILE A 101 2.49 9.88 1.52
C ILE A 101 1.64 9.01 2.45
N LEU A 102 0.98 9.64 3.42
CA LEU A 102 -0.04 9.01 4.24
C LEU A 102 -1.40 9.24 3.59
N LEU A 103 -2.07 8.14 3.26
CA LEU A 103 -3.43 8.14 2.74
C LEU A 103 -4.37 7.78 3.89
N CYS A 104 -5.48 8.50 4.02
CA CYS A 104 -6.47 8.23 5.06
C CYS A 104 -7.89 8.28 4.51
N TYR A 105 -8.70 7.31 4.94
CA TYR A 105 -10.10 7.16 4.54
C TYR A 105 -10.96 6.67 5.70
N ASN A 106 -12.19 7.16 5.80
CA ASN A 106 -13.12 6.67 6.81
C ASN A 106 -13.79 5.35 6.40
N ALA A 107 -14.28 4.61 7.39
CA ALA A 107 -14.89 3.29 7.17
C ALA A 107 -16.23 3.36 6.42
N SER A 108 -16.95 4.48 6.52
CA SER A 108 -18.16 4.72 5.71
C SER A 108 -17.86 5.07 4.25
N GLU A 109 -16.58 5.27 3.90
CA GLU A 109 -16.15 5.68 2.57
C GLU A 109 -16.74 7.01 2.06
N THR A 110 -17.08 7.91 2.98
CA THR A 110 -17.64 9.24 2.66
C THR A 110 -16.57 10.34 2.65
N GLN A 111 -15.45 10.14 3.36
CA GLN A 111 -14.45 11.18 3.59
C GLN A 111 -13.05 10.73 3.19
N LYS A 112 -12.55 11.27 2.07
CA LYS A 112 -11.13 11.22 1.67
C LYS A 112 -10.38 12.37 2.30
N PHE A 113 -9.41 12.05 3.15
CA PHE A 113 -8.50 13.07 3.66
C PHE A 113 -7.50 13.43 2.57
N LYS A 114 -7.09 14.70 2.54
CA LYS A 114 -6.03 15.15 1.65
C LYS A 114 -4.76 14.35 1.95
N PRO A 115 -4.06 13.79 0.95
CA PRO A 115 -2.81 13.07 1.18
C PRO A 115 -1.81 13.94 1.94
N PHE A 116 -1.22 13.36 3.00
CA PHE A 116 -0.23 14.05 3.81
C PHE A 116 1.17 13.62 3.36
N LEU A 117 2.01 14.59 2.99
CA LEU A 117 3.38 14.32 2.57
C LEU A 117 4.26 14.15 3.81
N ILE A 118 4.88 12.98 3.95
CA ILE A 118 5.87 12.68 4.96
C ILE A 118 7.24 12.90 4.32
N ASP A 119 7.92 13.96 4.74
CA ASP A 119 9.29 14.23 4.32
C ASP A 119 10.29 13.38 5.10
N LYS A 120 11.54 13.33 4.63
CA LYS A 120 12.63 12.68 5.34
C LYS A 120 12.86 13.38 6.68
N SER A 121 13.16 12.60 7.70
CA SER A 121 13.59 13.17 8.99
C SER A 121 14.75 14.13 8.77
N ALA A 122 14.67 15.32 9.38
CA ALA A 122 15.78 16.27 9.39
C ALA A 122 17.01 15.72 10.12
N TYR A 123 16.79 14.76 11.03
CA TYR A 123 17.82 14.08 11.81
C TYR A 123 17.62 12.56 11.67
N PRO A 124 18.38 11.91 10.77
CA PRO A 124 18.27 10.48 10.49
C PRO A 124 18.83 9.59 11.60
#